data_AF-A0A2S5G8H0-F1
#
_entry.id   AF-A0A2S5G8H0-F1
#
_cell.length_a   1.000
_cell.length_b   1.000
_cell.length_c   1.000
_cell.angle_alpha   90.00
_cell.angle_beta   90.00
_cell.angle_gamma   90.00
#
_symmetry.space_group_name_H-M   'P 1'
#
loop_
_entity.id
_entity.type
_entity.pdbx_description
1 polymer ?
#
loop_
_entity_poly.entity_id
_entity_poly.type
_entity_poly.pdbx_seq_one_letter_code
_entity_poly.pdbx_strand_id
1 'polypeptide(L)'
;MKKRLIIFMALLAGLLLLFYFVFSKGEFVMESSSYLDKDAPDNVDQSFYLGYGLHWEGFGEPVLSRVTVIKNDGTELDEEDGEMTVFAMIDEMGRTGIIDEEAAKNEGYDDHYLPVEAYKVDENFLLVFRAELHDANYENNISHLLIEYKKFGFQQKQLLEFEGFFREFHQDKTAQN
;
A
#
# COMPACT_ATOMS: atom_id res chain seq x y z
N MET A 1 16.67 -46.09 -25.69
CA MET A 1 17.22 -44.92 -24.95
C MET A 1 16.55 -43.61 -25.35
N LYS A 2 16.46 -43.25 -26.65
CA LYS A 2 15.82 -41.99 -27.12
C LYS A 2 14.42 -41.70 -26.56
N LYS A 3 13.51 -42.70 -26.51
CA LYS A 3 12.15 -42.53 -25.96
C LYS A 3 12.12 -42.14 -24.47
N ARG A 4 13.03 -42.67 -23.66
CA ARG A 4 13.12 -42.35 -22.22
C ARG A 4 13.65 -40.92 -22.01
N LEU A 5 14.60 -40.49 -22.86
CA LEU A 5 15.12 -39.12 -22.83
C LEU A 5 14.02 -38.10 -23.19
N ILE A 6 13.18 -38.40 -24.18
CA ILE A 6 12.06 -37.54 -24.58
C ILE A 6 11.06 -37.39 -23.42
N ILE A 7 10.70 -38.50 -22.75
CA ILE A 7 9.79 -38.46 -21.60
C ILE A 7 10.40 -37.63 -20.46
N PHE A 8 11.70 -37.82 -20.18
CA PHE A 8 12.39 -37.05 -19.15
C PHE A 8 12.42 -35.54 -19.46
N MET A 9 12.73 -35.17 -20.71
CA MET A 9 12.71 -33.78 -21.18
C MET A 9 11.31 -33.17 -21.08
N ALA A 10 10.27 -33.92 -21.47
CA ALA A 10 8.89 -33.46 -21.37
C ALA A 10 8.47 -33.24 -19.91
N LEU A 11 8.86 -34.14 -19.01
CA LEU A 11 8.56 -34.02 -17.57
C LEU A 11 9.30 -32.83 -16.94
N LEU A 12 10.56 -32.61 -17.31
CA LEU A 12 11.33 -31.45 -16.87
C LEU A 12 10.72 -30.14 -17.39
N ALA A 13 10.34 -30.08 -18.66
CA ALA A 13 9.67 -28.91 -19.23
C ALA A 13 8.33 -28.64 -18.53
N GLY A 14 7.55 -29.67 -18.22
CA GLY A 14 6.31 -29.55 -17.45
C GLY A 14 6.54 -29.00 -16.05
N LEU A 15 7.58 -29.48 -15.35
CA LEU A 15 7.96 -28.97 -14.02
C LEU A 15 8.35 -27.49 -14.08
N LEU A 16 9.13 -27.09 -15.09
CA LEU A 16 9.54 -25.70 -15.28
C LEU A 16 8.36 -24.77 -15.59
N LEU A 17 7.41 -25.21 -16.41
CA LEU A 17 6.19 -24.45 -16.70
C LEU A 17 5.31 -24.29 -15.46
N LEU A 18 5.16 -25.35 -14.66
CA LEU A 18 4.40 -25.29 -13.42
C LEU A 18 5.07 -24.36 -12.41
N PHE A 19 6.40 -24.42 -12.27
CA PHE A 19 7.17 -23.50 -11.45
C PHE A 19 6.99 -22.06 -11.92
N TYR A 20 7.15 -21.78 -13.21
CA TYR A 20 6.91 -20.46 -13.77
C TYR A 20 5.48 -19.94 -13.50
N PHE A 21 4.48 -20.80 -13.63
CA PHE A 21 3.08 -20.44 -13.38
C PHE A 21 2.83 -20.09 -11.90
N VAL A 22 3.34 -20.89 -10.96
CA VAL A 22 3.17 -20.62 -9.52
C VAL A 22 3.91 -19.36 -9.09
N PHE A 23 5.09 -19.09 -9.67
CA PHE A 23 5.90 -17.93 -9.31
C PHE A 23 5.37 -16.62 -9.90
N SER A 24 4.78 -16.66 -11.10
CA SER A 24 4.23 -15.47 -11.77
C SER A 24 2.86 -15.02 -11.23
N LYS A 25 2.24 -15.79 -10.35
CA LYS A 25 0.92 -15.47 -9.74
C LYS A 25 1.10 -14.85 -8.36
N GLY A 26 0.45 -13.72 -8.11
CA GLY A 26 0.55 -13.02 -6.83
C GLY A 26 0.34 -11.54 -7.02
N GLU A 27 -0.68 -10.99 -6.37
CA GLU A 27 -0.91 -9.54 -6.33
C GLU A 27 -1.47 -9.10 -5.00
N PHE A 28 -1.09 -7.91 -4.56
CA PHE A 28 -1.77 -7.19 -3.51
C PHE A 28 -3.09 -6.64 -4.04
N VAL A 29 -4.13 -6.64 -3.21
CA VAL A 29 -5.44 -6.07 -3.53
C VAL A 29 -5.84 -5.16 -2.37
N MET A 30 -6.32 -3.96 -2.68
CA MET A 30 -6.83 -3.05 -1.67
C MET A 30 -8.30 -3.39 -1.36
N GLU A 31 -8.58 -3.78 -0.13
CA GLU A 31 -9.92 -4.16 0.32
C GLU A 31 -10.67 -2.99 0.97
N SER A 32 -9.94 -2.10 1.63
CA SER A 32 -10.51 -0.91 2.27
C SER A 32 -9.57 0.28 2.16
N SER A 33 -10.18 1.46 2.12
CA SER A 33 -9.46 2.73 2.03
C SER A 33 -10.10 3.76 2.94
N SER A 34 -9.24 4.56 3.56
CA SER A 34 -9.61 5.70 4.38
C SER A 34 -9.23 6.99 3.66
N TYR A 35 -10.06 8.02 3.79
CA TYR A 35 -9.83 9.33 3.16
C TYR A 35 -10.21 10.45 4.11
N LEU A 36 -9.39 11.49 4.16
CA LEU A 36 -9.73 12.75 4.80
C LEU A 36 -10.60 13.59 3.86
N ASP A 37 -11.55 14.32 4.43
CA ASP A 37 -12.18 15.42 3.71
C ASP A 37 -11.11 16.50 3.47
N LYS A 38 -11.08 17.10 2.28
CA LYS A 38 -10.11 18.16 1.97
C LYS A 38 -10.23 19.36 2.91
N ASP A 39 -11.41 19.58 3.47
CA ASP A 39 -11.70 20.68 4.39
C ASP A 39 -11.50 20.28 5.87
N ALA A 40 -11.06 19.04 6.15
CA ALA A 40 -10.88 18.53 7.51
C ALA A 40 -9.60 19.02 8.24
N PRO A 41 -8.45 19.21 7.58
CA PRO A 41 -7.27 19.74 8.26
C PRO A 41 -7.51 21.19 8.69
N ASP A 42 -7.60 21.42 10.00
CA ASP A 42 -7.78 22.77 10.56
C ASP A 42 -6.49 23.61 10.45
N ASN A 43 -5.33 22.95 10.35
CA ASN A 43 -4.01 23.59 10.32
C ASN A 43 -3.06 22.88 9.35
N VAL A 44 -2.19 23.68 8.74
CA VAL A 44 -0.94 23.20 8.13
C VAL A 44 -0.04 22.62 9.22
N ASP A 45 0.76 21.61 8.87
CA ASP A 45 1.65 20.83 9.74
C ASP A 45 0.93 19.88 10.72
N GLN A 46 -0.36 19.62 10.50
CA GLN A 46 -1.07 18.57 11.21
C GLN A 46 -0.81 17.20 10.54
N SER A 47 -0.39 16.24 11.37
CA SER A 47 -0.17 14.86 10.94
C SER A 47 -1.37 13.96 11.20
N PHE A 48 -1.69 13.13 10.23
CA PHE A 48 -2.77 12.15 10.29
C PHE A 48 -2.27 10.77 9.91
N TYR A 49 -2.83 9.75 10.56
CA TYR A 49 -2.63 8.35 10.21
C TYR A 49 -3.86 7.85 9.47
N LEU A 50 -3.66 7.32 8.27
CA LEU A 50 -4.70 6.77 7.41
C LEU A 50 -4.45 5.29 7.13
N GLY A 51 -5.38 4.43 7.53
CA GLY A 51 -5.29 2.98 7.35
C GLY A 51 -5.97 2.49 6.07
N TYR A 52 -5.31 1.55 5.41
CA TYR A 52 -5.72 0.90 4.16
C TYR A 52 -5.56 -0.61 4.34
N GLY A 53 -6.68 -1.34 4.26
CA GLY A 53 -6.65 -2.80 4.35
C GLY A 53 -6.21 -3.39 3.02
N LEU A 54 -5.14 -4.18 3.04
CA LEU A 54 -4.63 -4.89 1.87
C LEU A 54 -4.66 -6.40 2.12
N HIS A 55 -4.90 -7.13 1.04
CA HIS A 55 -4.85 -8.58 0.99
C HIS A 55 -3.82 -9.05 -0.06
N TRP A 56 -3.11 -10.14 0.22
CA TRP A 56 -2.25 -10.80 -0.76
C TRP A 56 -2.95 -11.99 -1.41
N GLU A 57 -3.25 -11.87 -2.70
CA GLU A 57 -3.78 -12.95 -3.52
C GLU A 57 -2.65 -13.70 -4.24
N GLY A 58 -2.08 -14.71 -3.59
CA GLY A 58 -1.00 -15.49 -4.20
C GLY A 58 -0.52 -16.68 -3.40
N PHE A 59 0.45 -17.40 -3.96
CA PHE A 59 1.12 -18.50 -3.26
C PHE A 59 2.37 -18.02 -2.51
N GLY A 60 2.48 -18.37 -1.23
CA GLY A 60 3.59 -17.99 -0.36
C GLY A 60 3.40 -16.61 0.28
N GLU A 61 4.28 -16.30 1.22
CA GLU A 61 4.22 -15.10 2.07
C GLU A 61 5.25 -14.08 1.57
N PRO A 62 4.85 -13.00 0.87
CA PRO A 62 5.79 -12.00 0.41
C PRO A 62 6.33 -11.20 1.61
N VAL A 63 7.57 -10.73 1.47
CA VAL A 63 8.21 -9.87 2.45
C VAL A 63 8.30 -8.46 1.88
N LEU A 64 7.56 -7.52 2.46
CA LEU A 64 7.59 -6.12 2.04
C LEU A 64 9.01 -5.56 2.22
N SER A 65 9.41 -4.73 1.26
CA SER A 65 10.69 -4.05 1.27
C SER A 65 10.52 -2.54 1.29
N ARG A 66 9.53 -2.02 0.56
CA ARG A 66 9.22 -0.58 0.51
C ARG A 66 7.80 -0.37 -0.02
N VAL A 67 7.13 0.67 0.48
CA VAL A 67 5.87 1.16 -0.09
C VAL A 67 6.02 2.65 -0.33
N THR A 68 5.72 3.09 -1.55
CA THR A 68 5.92 4.48 -1.98
C THR A 68 4.70 4.98 -2.71
N VAL A 69 4.36 6.26 -2.51
CA VAL A 69 3.27 6.92 -3.23
C VAL A 69 3.83 7.50 -4.54
N ILE A 70 3.10 7.31 -5.63
CA ILE A 70 3.48 7.78 -6.97
C ILE A 70 2.52 8.88 -7.40
N LYS A 71 3.07 10.02 -7.81
CA LYS A 71 2.32 11.18 -8.33
C LYS A 71 1.82 10.96 -9.75
N ASN A 72 0.88 11.79 -10.18
CA ASN A 72 0.28 11.80 -11.52
C ASN A 72 1.32 12.04 -12.64
N ASP A 73 2.43 12.70 -12.32
CA ASP A 73 3.55 12.90 -13.24
C ASP A 73 4.52 11.70 -13.31
N GLY A 74 4.27 10.66 -12.50
CA GLY A 74 5.06 9.44 -12.42
C GLY A 74 6.26 9.50 -11.47
N THR A 75 6.45 10.60 -10.75
CA THR A 75 7.53 10.72 -9.75
C THR A 75 7.10 10.14 -8.40
N GLU A 76 8.08 9.69 -7.60
CA GLU A 76 7.84 9.25 -6.23
C GLU A 76 7.55 10.49 -5.35
N LEU A 77 6.58 10.39 -4.44
CA LEU A 77 6.38 11.37 -3.38
C LEU A 77 7.52 11.17 -2.37
N ASP A 78 8.42 12.13 -2.33
CA ASP A 78 9.60 12.16 -1.46
C ASP A 78 9.24 12.78 -0.10
N GLU A 79 10.00 12.45 0.94
CA GLU A 79 10.00 13.15 2.22
C GLU A 79 10.34 14.63 2.08
N GLU A 80 11.13 15.01 1.05
CA GLU A 80 11.48 16.40 0.73
C GLU A 80 10.45 17.11 -0.19
N ASP A 81 9.32 16.47 -0.53
CA ASP A 81 8.28 17.16 -1.29
C ASP A 81 7.68 18.29 -0.44
N GLY A 82 7.82 19.52 -0.92
CA GLY A 82 7.56 20.72 -0.11
C GLY A 82 6.09 20.91 0.29
N GLU A 83 5.18 20.15 -0.32
CA GLU A 83 3.74 20.24 -0.08
C GLU A 83 3.26 19.21 0.96
N MET A 84 3.87 18.02 1.03
CA MET A 84 3.42 16.93 1.90
C MET A 84 4.52 15.90 2.14
N THR A 85 4.64 15.43 3.38
CA THR A 85 5.48 14.29 3.76
C THR A 85 4.62 13.08 4.09
N VAL A 86 5.03 11.89 3.61
CA VAL A 86 4.28 10.64 3.81
C VAL A 86 5.20 9.50 4.22
N PHE A 87 4.84 8.78 5.28
CA PHE A 87 5.53 7.57 5.74
C PHE A 87 4.58 6.38 5.78
N ALA A 88 4.99 5.26 5.16
CA ALA A 88 4.25 4.01 5.18
C ALA A 88 4.70 3.11 6.34
N MET A 89 3.73 2.53 7.06
CA MET A 89 3.90 1.65 8.21
C MET A 89 2.87 0.53 8.20
N ILE A 90 3.05 -0.46 9.05
CA ILE A 90 2.09 -1.55 9.28
C ILE A 90 1.47 -1.39 10.65
N ASP A 91 0.14 -1.47 10.74
CA ASP A 91 -0.57 -1.51 12.02
C ASP A 91 -0.79 -2.95 12.46
N GLU A 92 -0.07 -3.37 13.52
CA GLU A 92 -0.23 -4.70 14.10
C GLU A 92 -1.57 -4.90 14.82
N MET A 93 -2.23 -3.82 15.24
CA MET A 93 -3.55 -3.88 15.88
C MET A 93 -4.67 -4.09 14.85
N GLY A 94 -4.41 -3.75 13.58
CA GLY A 94 -5.36 -3.90 12.48
C GLY A 94 -6.64 -3.08 12.63
N ARG A 95 -6.56 -1.88 13.25
CA ARG A 95 -7.75 -1.08 13.60
C ARG A 95 -7.67 0.40 13.20
N THR A 96 -6.53 0.86 12.69
CA THR A 96 -6.35 2.25 12.24
C THR A 96 -7.29 2.56 11.07
N GLY A 97 -8.20 3.51 11.28
CA GLY A 97 -9.01 4.12 10.22
C GLY A 97 -8.40 5.46 9.82
N ILE A 98 -8.92 6.52 10.41
CA ILE A 98 -8.36 7.88 10.33
C ILE A 98 -8.20 8.37 11.75
N ILE A 99 -6.99 8.81 12.12
CA ILE A 99 -6.70 9.31 13.46
C ILE A 99 -5.62 10.39 13.37
N ASP A 100 -5.79 11.49 14.10
CA ASP A 100 -4.75 12.51 14.21
C ASP A 100 -3.60 12.01 15.12
N GLU A 101 -2.44 12.66 15.03
CA GLU A 101 -1.25 12.22 15.75
C GLU A 101 -1.38 12.31 17.29
N GLU A 102 -2.15 13.26 17.81
CA GLU A 102 -2.34 13.38 19.26
C GLU A 102 -3.19 12.21 19.80
N ALA A 103 -4.29 11.91 19.11
CA ALA A 103 -5.15 10.77 19.45
C ALA A 103 -4.41 9.44 19.29
N ALA A 104 -3.61 9.27 18.23
CA ALA A 104 -2.82 8.06 18.02
C ALA A 104 -1.88 7.78 19.21
N LYS A 105 -1.18 8.82 19.70
CA LYS A 105 -0.30 8.73 20.87
C LYS A 105 -1.07 8.45 22.17
N ASN A 106 -2.19 9.16 22.38
CA ASN A 106 -2.98 9.02 23.60
C ASN A 106 -3.64 7.64 23.73
N GLU A 107 -4.04 7.04 22.60
CA GLU A 107 -4.66 5.71 22.54
C GLU A 107 -3.65 4.57 22.32
N GLY A 108 -2.36 4.90 22.19
CA GLY A 108 -1.24 3.95 22.08
C GLY A 108 -1.19 3.21 20.75
N TYR A 109 -1.62 3.83 19.64
CA TYR A 109 -1.50 3.26 18.29
C TYR A 109 -0.06 3.28 17.77
N ASP A 110 0.67 4.35 18.07
CA ASP A 110 2.03 4.57 17.61
C ASP A 110 3.02 3.50 18.11
N ASP A 111 2.78 2.97 19.31
CA ASP A 111 3.51 1.83 19.88
C ASP A 111 3.37 0.53 19.06
N HIS A 112 2.36 0.46 18.19
CA HIS A 112 2.02 -0.72 17.37
C HIS A 112 2.20 -0.50 15.86
N TYR A 113 2.80 0.63 15.48
CA TYR A 113 3.20 0.86 14.09
C TYR A 113 4.60 0.32 13.83
N LEU A 114 4.67 -0.62 12.89
CA LEU A 114 5.92 -1.19 12.45
C LEU A 114 6.39 -0.58 11.12
N PRO A 115 7.71 -0.48 10.91
CA PRO A 115 8.24 -0.16 9.60
C PRO A 115 7.82 -1.23 8.58
N VAL A 116 7.64 -0.80 7.33
CA VAL A 116 7.30 -1.69 6.21
C VAL A 116 8.47 -2.63 5.88
N GLU A 117 9.71 -2.22 6.11
CA GLU A 117 10.88 -3.01 5.75
C GLU A 117 10.89 -4.37 6.47
N ALA A 118 11.05 -5.43 5.69
CA ALA A 118 11.13 -6.81 6.17
C ALA A 118 9.84 -7.33 6.83
N TYR A 119 8.70 -6.63 6.67
CA TYR A 119 7.41 -7.14 7.12
C TYR A 119 6.98 -8.34 6.29
N LYS A 120 6.70 -9.47 6.94
CA LYS A 120 6.26 -10.70 6.28
C LYS A 120 4.74 -10.72 6.23
N VAL A 121 4.19 -10.65 5.02
CA VAL A 121 2.74 -10.68 4.79
C VAL A 121 2.26 -12.12 4.87
N ASP A 122 1.24 -12.34 5.69
CA ASP A 122 0.47 -13.59 5.73
C ASP A 122 -0.61 -13.57 4.65
N GLU A 123 -1.77 -12.98 4.97
CA GLU A 123 -2.91 -12.82 4.07
C GLU A 123 -3.38 -11.37 4.05
N ASN A 124 -3.94 -10.92 5.18
CA ASN A 124 -4.47 -9.57 5.37
C ASN A 124 -3.56 -8.75 6.26
N PHE A 125 -3.38 -7.48 5.93
CA PHE A 125 -2.66 -6.54 6.78
C PHE A 125 -3.20 -5.13 6.59
N LEU A 126 -2.94 -4.28 7.58
CA LEU A 126 -3.34 -2.88 7.54
C LEU A 126 -2.10 -2.02 7.31
N LEU A 127 -2.04 -1.41 6.13
CA LEU A 127 -1.03 -0.42 5.75
C LEU A 127 -1.49 0.93 6.26
N VAL A 128 -0.65 1.62 7.02
CA VAL A 128 -0.92 2.95 7.55
C VAL A 128 0.02 3.96 6.93
N PHE A 129 -0.51 5.06 6.44
CA PHE A 129 0.28 6.21 6.05
C PHE A 129 0.18 7.30 7.12
N ARG A 130 1.32 7.75 7.66
CA ARG A 130 1.42 9.05 8.34
C ARG A 130 1.62 10.11 7.28
N ALA A 131 0.60 10.92 7.04
CA ALA A 131 0.63 12.04 6.11
C ALA A 131 0.67 13.36 6.89
N GLU A 132 1.59 14.25 6.53
CA GLU A 132 1.76 15.57 7.10
C GLU A 132 1.69 16.60 5.97
N LEU A 133 0.75 17.54 6.08
CA LEU A 133 0.50 18.53 5.04
C LEU A 133 1.25 19.83 5.35
N HIS A 134 2.11 20.29 4.44
CA HIS A 134 2.91 21.51 4.60
C HIS A 134 2.39 22.70 3.79
N ASP A 135 1.51 22.45 2.80
CA ASP A 135 0.83 23.52 2.05
C ASP A 135 -0.70 23.35 2.10
N ALA A 136 -1.41 24.37 2.60
CA ALA A 136 -2.87 24.42 2.61
C ALA A 136 -3.50 24.42 1.20
N ASN A 137 -2.72 24.76 0.17
CA ASN A 137 -3.16 24.76 -1.23
C ASN A 137 -2.79 23.47 -1.97
N TYR A 138 -2.41 22.41 -1.26
CA TYR A 138 -2.09 21.13 -1.88
C TYR A 138 -3.24 20.66 -2.77
N GLU A 139 -2.90 20.40 -4.03
CA GLU A 139 -3.79 19.73 -4.96
C GLU A 139 -3.44 18.24 -4.97
N ASN A 140 -4.45 17.38 -4.77
CA ASN A 140 -4.23 15.93 -4.80
C ASN A 140 -3.67 15.51 -6.16
N ASN A 141 -2.38 15.21 -6.17
CA ASN A 141 -1.60 14.84 -7.34
C ASN A 141 -1.14 13.38 -7.28
N ILE A 142 -1.80 12.54 -6.47
CA ILE A 142 -1.45 11.14 -6.26
C ILE A 142 -2.17 10.24 -7.27
N SER A 143 -1.51 9.16 -7.70
CA SER A 143 -2.03 8.23 -8.71
C SER A 143 -1.97 6.75 -8.30
N HIS A 144 -0.85 6.32 -7.71
CA HIS A 144 -0.60 4.91 -7.45
C HIS A 144 0.16 4.70 -6.14
N LEU A 145 0.04 3.50 -5.58
CA LEU A 145 0.99 2.94 -4.61
C LEU A 145 1.94 1.99 -5.33
N LEU A 146 3.24 2.21 -5.17
CA LEU A 146 4.28 1.27 -5.57
C LEU A 146 4.64 0.40 -4.36
N ILE A 147 4.30 -0.89 -4.43
CA ILE A 147 4.68 -1.88 -3.43
C ILE A 147 5.87 -2.68 -3.95
N GLU A 148 7.00 -2.60 -3.25
CA GLU A 148 8.20 -3.40 -3.51
C GLU A 148 8.30 -4.52 -2.47
N TYR A 149 8.48 -5.75 -2.94
CA TYR A 149 8.45 -6.92 -2.08
C TYR A 149 9.34 -8.05 -2.59
N LYS A 150 9.75 -8.94 -1.69
CA LYS A 150 10.46 -10.17 -2.02
C LYS A 150 9.51 -11.35 -1.93
N LYS A 151 9.50 -12.16 -2.98
CA LYS A 151 8.78 -13.44 -3.01
C LYS A 151 9.74 -14.54 -3.41
N PHE A 152 9.87 -15.57 -2.55
CA PHE A 152 10.84 -16.66 -2.75
C PHE A 152 12.28 -16.17 -3.02
N GLY A 153 12.68 -15.06 -2.40
CA GLY A 153 14.01 -14.44 -2.57
C GLY A 153 14.16 -13.53 -3.79
N PHE A 154 13.16 -13.45 -4.68
CA PHE A 154 13.18 -12.55 -5.85
C PHE A 154 12.48 -11.24 -5.54
N GLN A 155 13.10 -10.13 -5.92
CA GLN A 155 12.49 -8.80 -5.86
C GLN A 155 11.40 -8.66 -6.90
N GLN A 156 10.26 -8.11 -6.50
CA GLN A 156 9.09 -7.82 -7.32
C GLN A 156 8.60 -6.41 -7.01
N LYS A 157 7.83 -5.85 -7.95
CA LYS A 157 7.17 -4.55 -7.80
C LYS A 157 5.75 -4.65 -8.31
N GLN A 158 4.83 -3.99 -7.63
CA GLN A 158 3.44 -3.87 -8.06
C GLN A 158 3.00 -2.42 -7.92
N LEU A 159 2.32 -1.91 -8.96
CA LEU A 159 1.60 -0.65 -8.91
C LEU A 159 0.13 -0.95 -8.62
N LEU A 160 -0.42 -0.27 -7.63
CA LEU A 160 -1.83 -0.28 -7.29
C LEU A 160 -2.42 1.10 -7.54
N GLU A 161 -3.61 1.16 -8.12
CA GLU A 161 -4.35 2.42 -8.21
C GLU A 161 -4.61 2.97 -6.81
N PHE A 162 -4.41 4.28 -6.65
CA PHE A 162 -4.53 4.95 -5.36
C PHE A 162 -5.02 6.38 -5.55
N GLU A 163 -6.21 6.66 -5.02
CA GLU A 163 -6.87 7.96 -5.18
C GLU A 163 -6.26 9.07 -4.30
N GLY A 164 -5.28 8.75 -3.47
CA GLY A 164 -4.65 9.68 -2.53
C GLY A 164 -5.32 9.71 -1.16
N PHE A 165 -4.92 10.68 -0.34
CA PHE A 165 -5.34 10.79 1.07
C PHE A 165 -6.58 11.66 1.27
N PHE A 166 -6.87 12.55 0.33
CA PHE A 166 -7.90 13.57 0.44
C PHE A 166 -8.94 13.39 -0.65
N ARG A 167 -10.23 13.46 -0.27
CA ARG A 167 -11.35 13.36 -1.20
C ARG A 167 -12.23 14.60 -1.11
N GLU A 168 -12.63 15.14 -2.26
CA GLU A 168 -13.66 16.17 -2.31
C GLU A 168 -15.04 15.52 -2.13
N PHE A 169 -15.71 15.80 -1.01
CA PHE A 169 -17.12 15.48 -0.88
C PHE A 169 -17.94 16.63 -1.46
N HIS A 170 -18.34 16.51 -2.73
CA HIS A 170 -19.41 17.37 -3.23
C HIS A 170 -20.68 17.07 -2.43
N GLN A 171 -21.10 18.00 -1.57
CA GLN A 171 -22.44 17.96 -0.99
C GLN A 171 -23.45 18.02 -2.14
N ASP A 172 -23.97 16.87 -2.54
CA ASP A 172 -25.14 16.78 -3.39
C ASP A 172 -26.28 17.48 -2.64
N LYS A 173 -26.54 18.75 -2.99
CA LYS A 173 -27.70 19.53 -2.55
C LYS A 173 -28.98 19.00 -3.20
N THR A 174 -29.24 17.71 -3.05
CA THR A 174 -30.36 17.03 -3.71
C THR A 174 -31.27 16.37 -2.68
N ALA A 175 -31.85 17.17 -1.77
CA ALA A 175 -33.07 16.78 -1.05
C ALA A 175 -33.71 17.96 -0.30
N GLN A 176 -34.06 19.06 -0.98
CA GLN A 176 -35.22 19.88 -0.58
C GLN A 176 -35.88 20.44 -1.84
N ASN A 177 -36.91 19.75 -2.31
CA ASN A 177 -38.11 20.31 -2.96
C ASN A 177 -39.24 19.30 -2.85
#